data_AF-A0A8T7N4H5-F1
#
_entry.id   AF-A0A8T7N4H5-F1
#
_cell.length_a   1.000
_cell.length_b   1.000
_cell.length_c   1.000
_cell.angle_alpha   90.00
_cell.angle_beta   90.00
_cell.angle_gamma   90.00
#
_symmetry.space_group_name_H-M   'P 1'
#
loop_
_entity.id
_entity.type
_entity.pdbx_description
1 polymer ?
#
loop_
_entity_poly.entity_id
_entity_poly.type
_entity_poly.pdbx_seq_one_letter_code
_entity_poly.pdbx_strand_id
1 'polypeptide(L)'
;EFQAAANGQADPFETMISWGERSISKAILGGTLTTEAGDKGARSLGEVHNEVRREIRDSDLRQLTATLNRDLVYPLYALNTAHAIDIRRLPRICFQTKEPGDITKITSAVMQLSTGMDISDPWIREQTGIPQPTPGEAIFRVRQSGNEPAQTDKEMPPEKQEKTEQTALAARLPEAKSSPRDELDDMGDAVPARRLQEAIDPVLEPVIDAIRTRGLAEALADLPALYREMDDSRLMTLLSDAMFAAEMKGM
;
A
#
# COMPACT_ATOMS: atom_id res chain seq x y z
N GLU A 1 38.17 -28.28 41.87
CA GLU A 1 37.83 -27.15 40.98
C GLU A 1 36.39 -27.23 40.48
N PHE A 2 35.38 -27.03 41.33
CA PHE A 2 33.96 -27.05 40.92
C PHE A 2 33.14 -25.94 41.61
N GLN A 3 33.79 -24.85 42.03
CA GLN A 3 33.15 -23.81 42.84
C GLN A 3 32.44 -22.72 42.01
N ALA A 4 32.50 -22.78 40.67
CA ALA A 4 31.94 -21.75 39.79
C ALA A 4 30.60 -22.14 39.11
N ALA A 5 30.06 -23.34 39.34
CA ALA A 5 28.81 -23.79 38.71
C ALA A 5 27.53 -23.15 39.29
N ALA A 6 27.65 -22.36 40.36
CA ALA A 6 26.52 -21.79 41.10
C ALA A 6 26.11 -20.37 40.64
N ASN A 7 26.88 -19.73 39.75
CA ASN A 7 26.43 -18.51 39.09
C ASN A 7 25.61 -18.91 37.86
N GLY A 8 24.32 -19.18 38.07
CA GLY A 8 23.39 -19.44 36.97
C GLY A 8 23.39 -18.27 36.01
N GLN A 9 24.04 -18.43 34.86
CA GLN A 9 24.02 -17.43 33.81
C GLN A 9 22.68 -17.54 33.08
N ALA A 10 22.00 -16.42 32.82
CA ALA A 10 20.74 -16.40 32.07
C ALA A 10 20.96 -16.67 30.55
N ASP A 11 22.17 -16.40 30.07
CA ASP A 11 22.58 -16.47 28.67
C ASP A 11 22.31 -17.84 27.97
N PRO A 12 22.54 -19.01 28.61
CA PRO A 12 22.19 -20.30 28.00
C PRO A 12 20.68 -20.51 27.82
N PHE A 13 19.86 -19.97 28.73
CA PHE A 13 18.40 -20.07 28.62
C PHE A 13 17.86 -19.17 27.52
N GLU A 14 18.37 -17.95 27.43
CA GLU A 14 18.04 -17.01 26.34
C GLU A 14 18.44 -17.58 24.98
N THR A 15 19.63 -18.18 24.88
CA THR A 15 20.09 -18.87 23.67
C THR A 15 19.17 -20.03 23.28
N MET A 16 18.74 -20.83 24.26
CA MET A 16 17.82 -21.94 24.02
C MET A 16 16.45 -21.45 23.53
N ILE A 17 15.92 -20.39 24.13
CA ILE A 17 14.64 -19.78 23.73
C ILE A 17 14.75 -19.24 22.30
N SER A 18 15.79 -18.45 22.00
CA SER A 18 16.02 -17.92 20.66
C SER A 18 16.17 -19.03 19.60
N TRP A 19 16.84 -20.13 19.94
CA TRP A 19 16.93 -21.28 19.05
C TRP A 19 15.56 -21.93 18.80
N GLY A 20 14.73 -22.07 19.85
CA GLY A 20 13.38 -22.58 19.75
C GLY A 20 12.49 -21.72 18.85
N GLU A 21 12.46 -20.40 19.10
CA GLU A 21 11.67 -19.43 18.34
C GLU A 21 12.05 -19.43 16.85
N ARG A 22 13.35 -19.45 16.55
CA ARG A 22 13.86 -19.53 15.16
C ARG A 22 13.51 -20.84 14.49
N SER A 23 13.55 -21.95 15.23
CA SER A 23 13.22 -23.27 14.68
C SER A 23 11.73 -23.36 14.34
N ILE A 24 10.86 -22.84 15.22
CA ILE A 24 9.42 -22.75 14.98
C ILE A 24 9.12 -21.86 13.78
N SER A 25 9.75 -20.68 13.71
CA SER A 25 9.55 -19.75 12.59
C SER A 25 9.93 -20.39 11.24
N LYS A 26 11.04 -21.15 11.19
CA LYS A 26 11.42 -21.89 9.97
C LYS A 26 10.44 -23.01 9.65
N ALA A 27 9.96 -23.75 10.65
CA ALA A 27 9.06 -24.87 10.44
C ALA A 27 7.68 -24.43 9.91
N ILE A 28 7.16 -23.30 10.41
CA ILE A 28 5.82 -22.82 10.06
C ILE A 28 5.85 -21.84 8.88
N LEU A 29 6.69 -20.79 8.95
CA LEU A 29 6.73 -19.74 7.93
C LEU A 29 7.74 -20.04 6.81
N GLY A 30 8.60 -21.04 6.96
CA GLY A 30 9.69 -21.32 6.00
C GLY A 30 10.87 -20.36 6.10
N GLY A 31 10.89 -19.48 7.12
CA GLY A 31 11.93 -18.46 7.28
C GLY A 31 11.84 -17.71 8.60
N THR A 32 12.86 -16.91 8.91
CA THR A 32 12.93 -16.11 10.14
C THR A 32 12.97 -14.61 9.89
N LEU A 33 13.34 -14.17 8.69
CA LEU A 33 13.65 -12.75 8.44
C LEU A 33 12.42 -11.84 8.48
N THR A 34 11.22 -12.39 8.31
CA THR A 34 9.96 -11.64 8.34
C THR A 34 9.41 -11.46 9.76
N THR A 35 9.92 -12.22 10.73
CA THR A 35 9.51 -12.18 12.15
C THR A 35 10.62 -11.64 13.04
N GLU A 36 11.87 -11.98 12.76
CA GLU A 36 13.07 -11.47 13.41
C GLU A 36 13.90 -10.69 12.39
N ALA A 37 13.68 -9.38 12.29
CA ALA A 37 14.55 -8.49 11.54
C ALA A 37 15.85 -8.31 12.32
N GLY A 38 16.88 -9.12 12.03
CA GLY A 38 18.22 -8.84 12.53
C GLY A 38 18.75 -7.51 11.99
N ASP A 39 19.68 -6.87 12.72
CA ASP A 39 20.35 -5.60 12.34
C ASP A 39 21.00 -5.61 10.93
N LYS A 40 21.10 -6.78 10.29
CA LYS A 40 21.72 -6.99 8.97
C LYS A 40 20.80 -7.71 7.97
N GLY A 41 19.49 -7.50 8.02
CA GLY A 41 18.56 -8.03 7.03
C GLY A 41 18.66 -7.29 5.69
N ALA A 42 19.29 -7.90 4.68
CA ALA A 42 19.27 -7.36 3.32
C ALA A 42 17.84 -7.46 2.72
N ARG A 43 17.37 -6.38 2.06
CA ARG A 43 16.02 -6.31 1.47
C ARG A 43 15.73 -7.46 0.49
N SER A 44 16.74 -7.90 -0.26
CA SER A 44 16.66 -9.04 -1.20
C SER A 44 16.39 -10.38 -0.49
N LEU A 45 16.90 -10.57 0.73
CA LEU A 45 16.65 -11.78 1.50
C LEU A 45 15.20 -11.83 2.00
N GLY A 46 14.64 -10.67 2.35
CA GLY A 46 13.23 -10.54 2.73
C GLY A 46 12.26 -10.88 1.59
N GLU A 47 12.60 -10.53 0.35
CA GLU A 47 11.82 -10.89 -0.84
C GLU A 47 11.78 -12.41 -1.06
N VAL A 48 12.92 -13.09 -0.96
CA VAL A 48 12.99 -14.56 -1.06
C VAL A 48 12.16 -15.24 0.03
N HIS A 49 12.22 -14.76 1.27
CA HIS A 49 11.38 -15.31 2.34
C HIS A 49 9.88 -15.09 2.08
N ASN A 50 9.51 -13.99 1.43
CA ASN A 50 8.12 -13.77 1.05
C ASN A 50 7.66 -14.73 -0.05
N GLU A 51 8.56 -15.09 -0.98
CA GLU A 51 8.31 -16.12 -1.98
C GLU A 51 8.05 -17.49 -1.33
N VAL A 52 8.90 -17.92 -0.38
CA VAL A 52 8.69 -19.17 0.37
C VAL A 52 7.32 -19.20 1.08
N ARG A 53 6.92 -18.08 1.71
CA ARG A 53 5.59 -18.00 2.34
C ARG A 53 4.45 -18.17 1.33
N ARG A 54 4.61 -17.66 0.11
CA ARG A 54 3.62 -17.81 -0.96
C ARG A 54 3.59 -19.23 -1.50
N GLU A 55 4.74 -19.90 -1.61
CA GLU A 55 4.80 -21.31 -1.99
C GLU A 55 4.07 -22.22 -0.99
N ILE A 56 4.27 -21.97 0.32
CA ILE A 56 3.55 -22.68 1.39
C ILE A 56 2.05 -22.44 1.26
N ARG A 57 1.62 -21.17 1.14
CA ARG A 57 0.21 -20.81 0.93
C ARG A 57 -0.38 -21.53 -0.29
N ASP A 58 0.34 -21.56 -1.40
CA ASP A 58 -0.14 -22.20 -2.64
C ASP A 58 -0.21 -23.72 -2.50
N SER A 59 0.69 -24.34 -1.73
CA SER A 59 0.61 -25.75 -1.35
C SER A 59 -0.62 -26.04 -0.50
N ASP A 60 -0.87 -25.22 0.52
CA ASP A 60 -2.04 -25.35 1.40
C ASP A 60 -3.34 -25.16 0.64
N LEU A 61 -3.40 -24.17 -0.25
CA LEU A 61 -4.56 -23.95 -1.12
C LEU A 61 -4.83 -25.14 -2.04
N ARG A 62 -3.80 -25.79 -2.60
CA ARG A 62 -3.98 -27.03 -3.39
C ARG A 62 -4.59 -28.15 -2.55
N GLN A 63 -4.14 -28.32 -1.30
CA GLN A 63 -4.70 -29.32 -0.39
C GLN A 63 -6.15 -29.02 -0.04
N LEU A 64 -6.47 -27.76 0.27
CA LEU A 64 -7.85 -27.31 0.54
C LEU A 64 -8.74 -27.48 -0.69
N THR A 65 -8.26 -27.13 -1.89
CA THR A 65 -8.99 -27.34 -3.15
C THR A 65 -9.34 -28.81 -3.36
N ALA A 66 -8.40 -29.73 -3.09
CA ALA A 66 -8.66 -31.16 -3.22
C ALA A 66 -9.78 -31.61 -2.26
N THR A 67 -9.71 -31.19 -1.01
CA THR A 67 -10.71 -31.51 0.03
C THR A 67 -12.08 -30.91 -0.31
N LEU A 68 -12.15 -29.63 -0.67
CA LEU A 68 -13.41 -28.97 -1.03
C LEU A 68 -14.07 -29.61 -2.26
N ASN A 69 -13.29 -29.96 -3.29
CA ASN A 69 -13.85 -30.59 -4.48
C ASN A 69 -14.34 -32.01 -4.20
N ARG A 70 -13.64 -32.77 -3.34
CA ARG A 70 -14.01 -34.14 -2.97
C ARG A 70 -15.21 -34.18 -2.02
N ASP A 71 -15.21 -33.35 -0.99
CA ASP A 71 -16.12 -33.48 0.16
C ASP A 71 -17.30 -32.52 0.11
N LEU A 72 -17.22 -31.42 -0.66
CA LEU A 72 -18.30 -30.44 -0.78
C LEU A 72 -18.89 -30.42 -2.19
N VAL A 73 -18.06 -30.18 -3.21
CA VAL A 73 -18.56 -29.99 -4.58
C VAL A 73 -19.16 -31.27 -5.14
N TYR A 74 -18.48 -32.41 -4.97
CA TYR A 74 -18.97 -33.68 -5.46
C TYR A 74 -20.30 -34.10 -4.83
N PRO A 75 -20.47 -34.12 -3.49
CA PRO A 75 -21.75 -34.48 -2.89
C PRO A 75 -22.88 -33.53 -3.27
N LEU A 76 -22.62 -32.21 -3.33
CA LEU A 76 -23.63 -31.24 -3.75
C LEU A 76 -24.08 -31.49 -5.19
N TYR A 77 -23.15 -31.75 -6.10
CA TYR A 77 -23.50 -32.06 -7.49
C TYR A 77 -24.27 -33.39 -7.59
N ALA A 78 -23.82 -34.41 -6.86
CA ALA A 78 -24.44 -35.73 -6.85
C ALA A 78 -25.87 -35.73 -6.30
N LEU A 79 -26.15 -34.93 -5.27
CA LEU A 79 -27.48 -34.83 -4.66
C LEU A 79 -28.47 -34.03 -5.51
N ASN A 80 -27.98 -33.07 -6.29
CA ASN A 80 -28.84 -32.17 -7.07
C ASN A 80 -29.02 -32.59 -8.54
N THR A 81 -28.37 -33.68 -8.99
CA THR A 81 -28.46 -34.14 -10.38
C THR A 81 -28.96 -35.57 -10.46
N ALA A 82 -29.85 -35.84 -11.42
CA ALA A 82 -30.35 -37.19 -11.71
C ALA A 82 -29.53 -37.92 -12.79
N HIS A 83 -28.48 -37.28 -13.32
CA HIS A 83 -27.67 -37.80 -14.42
C HIS A 83 -26.50 -38.65 -13.91
N ALA A 84 -26.02 -39.57 -14.75
CA ALA A 84 -24.80 -40.32 -14.45
C ALA A 84 -23.62 -39.36 -14.31
N ILE A 85 -22.93 -39.43 -13.17
CA ILE A 85 -21.88 -38.48 -12.81
C ILE A 85 -20.54 -38.93 -13.44
N ASP A 86 -20.03 -38.14 -14.39
CA ASP A 86 -18.66 -38.30 -14.89
C ASP A 86 -17.70 -37.51 -14.01
N ILE A 87 -16.87 -38.22 -13.23
CA ILE A 87 -15.87 -37.66 -12.31
C ILE A 87 -14.88 -36.72 -13.03
N ARG A 88 -14.62 -36.94 -14.32
CA ARG A 88 -13.68 -36.11 -15.10
C ARG A 88 -14.27 -34.77 -15.52
N ARG A 89 -15.60 -34.64 -15.53
CA ARG A 89 -16.31 -33.43 -15.97
C ARG A 89 -16.98 -32.68 -14.81
N LEU A 90 -16.64 -33.02 -13.57
CA LEU A 90 -17.16 -32.29 -12.42
C LEU A 90 -16.68 -30.83 -12.43
N PRO A 91 -17.56 -29.89 -12.03
CA PRO A 91 -17.11 -28.54 -11.72
C PRO A 91 -16.08 -28.61 -10.60
N ARG A 92 -15.06 -27.74 -10.67
CA ARG A 92 -14.01 -27.65 -9.67
C ARG A 92 -13.89 -26.23 -9.19
N ILE A 93 -13.84 -26.07 -7.87
CA ILE A 93 -13.37 -24.83 -7.26
C ILE A 93 -11.87 -24.74 -7.51
N CYS A 94 -11.42 -23.58 -7.98
CA CYS A 94 -10.02 -23.26 -8.19
C CYS A 94 -9.74 -21.91 -7.50
N PHE A 95 -8.68 -21.85 -6.70
CA PHE A 95 -8.22 -20.57 -6.15
C PHE A 95 -7.28 -19.88 -7.12
N GLN A 96 -7.45 -18.56 -7.27
CA GLN A 96 -6.61 -17.73 -8.11
C GLN A 96 -5.46 -17.19 -7.26
N THR A 97 -4.30 -17.85 -7.31
CA THR A 97 -3.13 -17.50 -6.49
C THR A 97 -2.14 -16.57 -7.19
N LYS A 98 -2.40 -16.24 -8.47
CA LYS A 98 -1.58 -15.30 -9.23
C LYS A 98 -1.69 -13.91 -8.61
N GLU A 99 -0.56 -13.35 -8.21
CA GLU A 99 -0.50 -11.95 -7.85
C GLU A 99 -0.49 -11.10 -9.13
N PRO A 100 -1.25 -10.00 -9.18
CA PRO A 100 -1.12 -9.04 -10.27
C PRO A 100 0.34 -8.61 -10.35
N GLY A 101 0.96 -8.79 -11.52
CA GLY A 101 2.31 -8.28 -11.70
C GLY A 101 2.31 -6.76 -11.61
N ASP A 102 3.49 -6.18 -11.43
CA ASP A 102 3.66 -4.74 -11.44
C ASP A 102 3.08 -4.16 -12.75
N ILE A 103 1.98 -3.41 -12.63
CA ILE A 103 1.22 -2.86 -13.75
C ILE A 103 2.14 -2.03 -14.65
N THR A 104 3.14 -1.37 -14.09
CA THR A 104 4.11 -0.56 -14.87
C THR A 104 5.01 -1.43 -15.75
N LYS A 105 5.52 -2.54 -15.23
CA LYS A 105 6.33 -3.51 -15.97
C LYS A 105 5.52 -4.22 -17.05
N ILE A 106 4.28 -4.60 -16.72
CA ILE A 106 3.39 -5.25 -17.68
C ILE A 106 3.00 -4.27 -18.79
N THR A 107 2.60 -3.05 -18.45
CA THR A 107 2.19 -2.05 -19.45
C THR A 107 3.35 -1.66 -20.36
N SER A 108 4.55 -1.44 -19.82
CA SER A 108 5.73 -1.16 -20.63
C SER A 108 6.11 -2.33 -21.55
N ALA A 109 6.08 -3.57 -21.06
CA ALA A 109 6.33 -4.74 -21.88
C ALA A 109 5.28 -4.93 -22.98
N VAL A 110 3.99 -4.75 -22.66
CA VAL A 110 2.89 -4.84 -23.64
C VAL A 110 3.03 -3.78 -24.72
N MET A 111 3.39 -2.54 -24.36
CA MET A 111 3.61 -1.45 -25.34
C MET A 111 4.82 -1.71 -26.26
N GLN A 112 5.85 -2.42 -25.77
CA GLN A 112 7.00 -2.81 -26.60
C GLN A 112 6.65 -3.99 -27.52
N LEU A 113 5.96 -5.00 -26.99
CA LEU A 113 5.63 -6.23 -27.71
C LEU A 113 4.46 -6.06 -28.69
N SER A 114 3.58 -5.09 -28.50
CA SER A 114 2.47 -4.78 -29.41
C SER A 114 2.91 -4.37 -30.81
N THR A 115 4.18 -3.98 -30.98
CA THR A 115 4.76 -3.66 -32.29
C THR A 115 5.03 -4.88 -33.17
N GLY A 116 5.07 -6.09 -32.59
CA GLY A 116 5.42 -7.32 -33.31
C GLY A 116 4.62 -8.57 -32.93
N MET A 117 3.66 -8.47 -32.00
CA MET A 117 2.84 -9.60 -31.56
C MET A 117 1.41 -9.13 -31.21
N ASP A 118 0.42 -9.88 -31.69
CA ASP A 118 -0.97 -9.69 -31.29
C ASP A 118 -1.19 -10.25 -29.88
N ILE A 119 -1.50 -9.36 -28.92
CA ILE A 119 -1.75 -9.72 -27.53
C ILE A 119 -3.26 -9.61 -27.26
N SER A 120 -3.86 -10.68 -26.73
CA SER A 120 -5.29 -10.69 -26.44
C SER A 120 -5.65 -9.81 -25.22
N ASP A 121 -6.73 -9.03 -25.31
CA ASP A 121 -7.26 -8.21 -24.19
C ASP A 121 -7.54 -9.02 -22.91
N PRO A 122 -8.11 -10.25 -22.97
CA PRO A 122 -8.31 -11.07 -21.77
C PRO A 122 -7.02 -11.40 -21.03
N TRP A 123 -5.93 -11.64 -21.76
CA TRP A 123 -4.63 -11.93 -21.16
C TRP A 123 -4.03 -10.71 -20.45
N ILE A 124 -4.17 -9.51 -21.04
CA ILE A 124 -3.71 -8.25 -20.41
C ILE A 124 -4.46 -8.02 -19.11
N ARG A 125 -5.78 -8.24 -19.11
CA ARG A 125 -6.63 -8.12 -17.92
C ARG A 125 -6.29 -9.13 -16.84
N GLU A 126 -6.03 -10.38 -17.22
CA GLU A 126 -5.60 -11.42 -16.29
C GLU A 126 -4.27 -11.03 -15.62
N GLN A 127 -3.33 -10.47 -16.38
CA GLN A 127 -2.02 -10.09 -15.85
C GLN A 127 -2.02 -8.80 -15.03
N THR A 128 -2.87 -7.83 -15.40
CA THR A 128 -3.03 -6.57 -14.66
C THR A 128 -4.00 -6.67 -13.49
N GLY A 129 -4.81 -7.74 -13.43
CA GLY A 129 -5.86 -7.92 -12.43
C GLY A 129 -7.09 -7.02 -12.64
N ILE A 130 -7.18 -6.29 -13.77
CA ILE A 130 -8.29 -5.38 -14.04
C ILE A 130 -9.46 -6.19 -14.63
N PRO A 131 -10.62 -6.28 -13.96
CA PRO A 131 -11.76 -7.05 -14.45
C PRO A 131 -12.32 -6.46 -15.76
N GLN A 132 -13.12 -7.26 -16.47
CA GLN A 132 -13.93 -6.73 -17.57
C GLN A 132 -15.07 -5.89 -16.99
N PRO A 133 -15.32 -4.68 -17.53
CA PRO A 133 -16.45 -3.87 -17.10
C PRO A 133 -17.76 -4.57 -17.42
N THR A 134 -18.69 -4.58 -16.47
CA THR A 134 -20.04 -5.09 -16.71
C THR A 134 -20.84 -4.12 -17.59
N PRO A 135 -21.82 -4.59 -18.39
CA PRO A 135 -22.66 -3.70 -19.19
C PRO A 135 -23.39 -2.68 -18.29
N GLY A 136 -23.02 -1.39 -18.40
CA GLY A 136 -23.61 -0.30 -17.60
C GLY A 136 -22.72 0.26 -16.49
N GLU A 137 -21.52 -0.29 -16.29
CA GLU A 137 -20.56 0.21 -15.30
C GLU A 137 -19.81 1.46 -15.81
N ALA A 138 -19.55 2.42 -14.92
CA ALA A 138 -18.84 3.65 -15.28
C ALA A 138 -17.37 3.35 -15.59
N ILE A 139 -16.97 3.50 -16.85
CA ILE A 139 -15.61 3.21 -17.31
C ILE A 139 -14.75 4.47 -17.17
N PHE A 140 -13.67 4.40 -16.39
CA PHE A 140 -12.65 5.43 -16.37
C PHE A 140 -11.87 5.43 -17.69
N ARG A 141 -12.06 6.48 -18.50
CA ARG A 141 -11.32 6.71 -19.75
C ARG A 141 -10.46 7.95 -19.59
N VAL A 142 -9.15 7.79 -19.67
CA VAL A 142 -8.25 8.92 -19.92
C VAL A 142 -8.47 9.33 -21.37
N ARG A 143 -9.02 10.53 -21.61
CA ARG A 143 -9.07 11.11 -22.95
C ARG A 143 -7.64 11.33 -23.42
N GLN A 144 -7.11 10.44 -24.25
CA GLN A 144 -5.91 10.73 -25.02
C GLN A 144 -6.30 11.76 -26.07
N SER A 145 -5.79 12.98 -25.96
CA SER A 145 -5.87 13.99 -27.02
C SER A 145 -4.94 13.55 -28.16
N GLY A 146 -5.40 12.58 -28.95
CA GLY A 146 -4.82 12.19 -30.23
C GLY A 146 -5.66 12.82 -31.35
N ASN A 147 -4.99 13.52 -32.26
CA ASN A 147 -5.56 14.08 -33.48
C ASN A 147 -6.34 13.02 -34.27
N GLU A 148 -7.66 13.17 -34.31
CA GLU A 148 -8.51 12.78 -35.44
C GLU A 148 -9.66 13.80 -35.56
N PRO A 149 -10.09 14.12 -36.79
CA PRO A 149 -10.79 15.36 -37.09
C PRO A 149 -12.18 15.43 -36.46
N ALA A 150 -12.42 16.56 -35.82
CA ALA A 150 -13.69 16.95 -35.26
C ALA A 150 -14.82 16.87 -36.30
N GLN A 151 -15.85 16.08 -35.99
CA GLN A 151 -17.21 16.40 -36.42
C GLN A 151 -17.92 17.07 -35.25
N THR A 152 -18.16 18.36 -35.43
CA THR A 152 -19.07 19.22 -34.70
C THR A 152 -20.46 18.58 -34.61
N ASP A 153 -21.05 18.56 -33.41
CA ASP A 153 -22.21 19.43 -33.16
C ASP A 153 -22.70 19.45 -31.70
N LYS A 154 -22.98 20.69 -31.26
CA LYS A 154 -23.97 21.16 -30.27
C LYS A 154 -23.64 21.15 -28.76
N GLU A 155 -23.15 22.32 -28.34
CA GLU A 155 -23.65 23.20 -27.27
C GLU A 155 -24.54 22.61 -26.14
N MET A 156 -24.01 22.63 -24.91
CA MET A 156 -24.65 23.32 -23.78
C MET A 156 -23.66 23.59 -22.61
N PRO A 157 -23.85 24.67 -21.79
CA PRO A 157 -22.85 25.20 -20.83
C PRO A 157 -22.74 24.45 -19.49
N PRO A 158 -21.66 24.67 -18.70
CA PRO A 158 -21.27 23.82 -17.57
C PRO A 158 -21.90 24.24 -16.24
N GLU A 159 -22.32 23.27 -15.44
CA GLU A 159 -22.72 23.47 -14.04
C GLU A 159 -21.62 22.94 -13.12
N LYS A 160 -21.03 23.85 -12.33
CA LYS A 160 -20.03 23.60 -11.29
C LYS A 160 -20.63 22.73 -10.19
N GLN A 161 -19.97 21.64 -9.80
CA GLN A 161 -20.06 21.12 -8.43
C GLN A 161 -18.69 20.61 -7.95
N GLU A 162 -18.24 21.27 -6.90
CA GLU A 162 -17.09 20.96 -6.04
C GLU A 162 -17.37 19.74 -5.16
N LYS A 163 -16.31 19.00 -4.80
CA LYS A 163 -16.04 18.38 -3.48
C LYS A 163 -14.62 17.75 -3.53
N THR A 164 -13.63 18.16 -2.71
CA THR A 164 -13.49 17.89 -1.26
C THR A 164 -13.32 16.36 -1.09
N GLU A 165 -12.21 15.73 -0.68
CA GLU A 165 -11.15 16.12 0.25
C GLU A 165 -10.08 15.00 0.37
N GLN A 166 -8.84 15.40 0.75
CA GLN A 166 -7.99 14.77 1.79
C GLN A 166 -7.47 13.33 1.62
N THR A 167 -6.19 13.16 1.24
CA THR A 167 -4.93 13.15 2.02
C THR A 167 -4.52 11.74 2.48
N ALA A 168 -3.29 11.36 2.12
CA ALA A 168 -2.27 10.89 3.08
C ALA A 168 -0.88 10.81 2.40
N LEU A 169 -0.03 11.75 2.82
CA LEU A 169 1.44 11.80 2.79
C LEU A 169 2.04 10.46 3.29
N ALA A 170 3.19 9.91 2.87
CA ALA A 170 4.43 10.51 2.39
C ALA A 170 5.34 9.40 1.80
N ALA A 171 6.08 9.69 0.72
CA ALA A 171 7.50 9.33 0.54
C ALA A 171 7.99 9.71 -0.87
N ARG A 172 8.87 10.71 -0.94
CA ARG A 172 9.67 11.16 -2.10
C ARG A 172 8.88 11.62 -3.34
N LEU A 173 8.74 12.93 -3.51
CA LEU A 173 8.41 13.52 -4.80
C LEU A 173 9.64 13.45 -5.74
N PRO A 174 9.59 12.72 -6.87
CA PRO A 174 10.13 13.25 -8.12
C PRO A 174 9.37 14.53 -8.48
N GLU A 175 10.02 15.49 -9.14
CA GLU A 175 9.38 16.73 -9.63
C GLU A 175 8.01 16.42 -10.26
N ALA A 176 6.94 16.78 -9.54
CA ALA A 176 5.58 16.53 -9.98
C ALA A 176 5.32 17.44 -11.17
N LYS A 177 4.97 16.84 -12.32
CA LYS A 177 4.39 17.57 -13.43
C LYS A 177 3.17 18.32 -12.91
N SER A 178 3.28 19.65 -12.99
CA SER A 178 2.40 20.65 -12.44
C SER A 178 0.92 20.41 -12.77
N SER A 179 0.06 20.41 -11.74
CA SER A 179 -1.28 20.97 -11.86
C SER A 179 -1.18 22.41 -12.41
N PRO A 180 -2.24 22.99 -13.00
CA PRO A 180 -2.22 24.41 -13.33
C PRO A 180 -1.87 25.19 -12.06
N ARG A 181 -0.67 25.77 -12.00
CA ARG A 181 -0.25 26.61 -10.88
C ARG A 181 -1.22 27.78 -10.80
N ASP A 182 -1.74 28.02 -9.61
CA ASP A 182 -2.53 29.20 -9.33
C ASP A 182 -1.71 30.24 -8.56
N GLU A 183 -2.29 31.40 -8.33
CA GLU A 183 -1.60 32.50 -7.65
C GLU A 183 -1.30 32.20 -6.17
N LEU A 184 -1.94 31.19 -5.58
CA LEU A 184 -1.69 30.74 -4.21
C LEU A 184 -0.39 29.93 -4.15
N ASP A 185 -0.11 29.10 -5.16
CA ASP A 185 1.16 28.37 -5.27
C ASP A 185 2.35 29.34 -5.32
N ASP A 186 2.25 30.41 -6.13
CA ASP A 186 3.30 31.43 -6.25
C ASP A 186 3.47 32.25 -4.96
N MET A 187 2.39 32.48 -4.19
CA MET A 187 2.45 33.14 -2.89
C MET A 187 3.03 32.23 -1.80
N GLY A 188 2.77 30.92 -1.86
CA GLY A 188 3.38 29.92 -0.99
C GLY A 188 4.90 29.86 -1.18
N ASP A 189 5.37 29.89 -2.43
CA ASP A 189 6.80 29.94 -2.76
C ASP A 189 7.49 31.24 -2.30
N ALA A 190 6.73 32.34 -2.17
CA ALA A 190 7.23 33.62 -1.69
C ALA A 190 7.43 33.67 -0.16
N VAL A 191 6.85 32.73 0.61
CA VAL A 191 7.10 32.63 2.05
C VAL A 191 8.44 31.93 2.27
N PRO A 192 9.47 32.61 2.82
CA PRO A 192 10.78 31.98 3.01
C PRO A 192 10.65 30.83 4.01
N ALA A 193 11.21 29.67 3.66
CA ALA A 193 11.17 28.45 4.47
C ALA A 193 11.61 28.67 5.93
N ARG A 194 12.51 29.62 6.18
CA ARG A 194 12.95 30.01 7.53
C ARG A 194 11.81 30.57 8.40
N ARG A 195 10.92 31.40 7.85
CA ARG A 195 9.77 31.94 8.60
C ARG A 195 8.76 30.86 8.95
N LEU A 196 8.54 29.92 8.03
CA LEU A 196 7.66 28.78 8.27
C LEU A 196 8.23 27.87 9.36
N GLN A 197 9.55 27.61 9.32
CA GLN A 197 10.23 26.84 10.35
C GLN A 197 10.11 27.50 11.73
N GLU A 198 10.40 28.80 11.84
CA GLU A 198 10.30 29.56 13.11
C GLU A 198 8.86 29.61 13.68
N ALA A 199 7.83 29.40 12.85
CA ALA A 199 6.44 29.33 13.26
C ALA A 199 5.98 27.91 13.64
N ILE A 200 6.58 26.87 13.04
CA ILE A 200 6.24 25.46 13.30
C ILE A 200 7.05 24.87 14.46
N ASP A 201 8.27 25.35 14.69
CA ASP A 201 9.14 24.80 15.73
C ASP A 201 8.48 24.76 17.13
N PRO A 202 7.80 25.81 17.63
CA PRO A 202 7.16 25.77 18.96
C PRO A 202 5.99 24.78 19.07
N VAL A 203 5.36 24.47 17.93
CA VAL A 203 4.26 23.51 17.83
C VAL A 203 4.80 22.08 17.94
N LEU A 204 5.99 21.82 17.39
CA LEU A 204 6.58 20.48 17.34
C LEU A 204 7.55 20.20 18.50
N GLU A 205 8.10 21.22 19.15
CA GLU A 205 9.05 21.12 20.27
C GLU A 205 8.59 20.14 21.37
N PRO A 206 7.36 20.22 21.94
CA PRO A 206 6.92 19.29 22.97
C PRO A 206 6.82 17.84 22.49
N VAL A 207 6.48 17.62 21.21
CA VAL A 207 6.39 16.29 20.60
C VAL A 207 7.78 15.72 20.35
N ILE A 208 8.72 16.53 19.87
CA ILE A 208 10.11 16.14 19.61
C ILE A 208 10.81 15.78 20.92
N ASP A 209 10.59 16.55 21.99
CA ASP A 209 11.17 16.28 23.30
C ASP A 209 10.58 15.02 23.95
N ALA A 210 9.28 14.78 23.81
CA ALA A 210 8.64 13.54 24.26
C ALA A 210 9.21 12.30 23.53
N ILE A 211 9.41 12.40 22.21
CA ILE A 211 10.00 11.31 21.41
C ILE A 211 11.46 11.04 21.83
N ARG A 212 12.24 12.09 22.10
CA ARG A 212 13.65 11.96 22.51
C ARG A 212 13.82 11.38 23.91
N THR A 213 12.91 11.67 24.82
CA THR A 213 13.04 11.27 26.24
C THR A 213 12.36 9.95 26.56
N ARG A 214 11.20 9.67 25.97
CA ARG A 214 10.34 8.52 26.31
C ARG A 214 10.18 7.51 25.16
N GLY A 215 10.70 7.84 23.97
CA GLY A 215 10.56 7.01 22.78
C GLY A 215 9.21 7.19 22.08
N LEU A 216 9.14 6.70 20.84
CA LEU A 216 8.01 6.95 19.93
C LEU A 216 6.67 6.41 20.44
N ALA A 217 6.68 5.23 21.07
CA ALA A 217 5.45 4.55 21.49
C ALA A 217 4.75 5.27 22.66
N GLU A 218 5.51 5.76 23.63
CA GLU A 218 4.97 6.51 24.78
C GLU A 218 4.57 7.92 24.36
N ALA A 219 5.33 8.58 23.48
CA ALA A 219 4.98 9.89 22.94
C ALA A 219 3.65 9.89 22.16
N LEU A 220 3.33 8.81 21.44
CA LEU A 220 2.05 8.65 20.75
C LEU A 220 0.87 8.43 21.72
N ALA A 221 1.11 7.74 22.84
CA ALA A 221 0.08 7.54 23.87
C ALA A 221 -0.23 8.84 24.63
N ASP A 222 0.79 9.68 24.87
CA ASP A 222 0.69 10.96 25.59
C ASP A 222 0.33 12.15 24.66
N LEU A 223 0.15 11.91 23.36
CA LEU A 223 -0.16 12.93 22.36
C LEU A 223 -1.36 13.84 22.73
N PRO A 224 -2.45 13.34 23.35
CA PRO A 224 -3.57 14.20 23.79
C PRO A 224 -3.19 15.17 24.91
N ALA A 225 -2.20 14.84 25.74
CA ALA A 225 -1.69 15.74 26.78
C ALA A 225 -0.73 16.77 26.17
N LEU A 226 0.19 16.31 25.31
CA LEU A 226 1.13 17.17 24.59
C LEU A 226 0.44 18.18 23.69
N TYR A 227 -0.71 17.83 23.10
CA TYR A 227 -1.51 18.74 22.28
C TYR A 227 -1.93 20.02 23.01
N ARG A 228 -2.12 19.96 24.34
CA ARG A 228 -2.50 21.14 25.13
C ARG A 228 -1.33 22.09 25.40
N GLU A 229 -0.10 21.62 25.20
CA GLU A 229 1.12 22.37 25.44
C GLU A 229 1.71 22.97 24.15
N MET A 230 1.13 22.65 22.99
CA MET A 230 1.55 23.19 21.69
C MET A 230 1.13 24.67 21.57
N ASP A 231 2.10 25.57 21.36
CA ASP A 231 1.83 27.00 21.10
C ASP A 231 1.71 27.24 19.59
N ASP A 232 0.48 27.42 19.12
CA ASP A 232 0.14 27.67 17.72
C ASP A 232 0.01 29.16 17.37
N SER A 233 0.23 30.08 18.33
CA SER A 233 0.01 31.52 18.17
C SER A 233 0.80 32.13 17.00
N ARG A 234 2.04 31.65 16.78
CA ARG A 234 2.91 32.13 15.69
C ARG A 234 2.46 31.61 14.33
N LEU A 235 2.00 30.36 14.29
CA LEU A 235 1.46 29.75 13.08
C LEU A 235 0.16 30.43 12.68
N MET A 236 -0.72 30.74 13.66
CA MET A 236 -1.95 31.49 13.42
C MET A 236 -1.65 32.87 12.83
N THR A 237 -0.70 33.62 13.39
CA THR A 237 -0.32 34.94 12.88
C THR A 237 0.20 34.87 11.43
N LEU A 238 1.02 33.87 11.12
CA LEU A 238 1.56 33.69 9.78
C LEU A 238 0.45 33.36 8.76
N LEU A 239 -0.47 32.47 9.14
CA LEU A 239 -1.61 32.11 8.29
C LEU A 239 -2.58 33.29 8.11
N SER A 240 -2.83 34.09 9.15
CA SER A 240 -3.67 35.28 9.04
C SER A 240 -3.04 36.34 8.13
N ASP A 241 -1.73 36.55 8.20
CA ASP A 241 -1.02 37.47 7.32
C ASP A 241 -1.04 36.98 5.86
N ALA A 242 -0.91 35.66 5.65
CA ALA A 242 -0.97 35.05 4.33
C ALA A 242 -2.38 35.15 3.71
N MET A 243 -3.44 34.90 4.50
CA MET A 243 -4.82 35.07 4.06
C MET A 243 -5.14 36.52 3.76
N PHE A 244 -4.69 37.46 4.59
CA PHE A 244 -4.86 38.90 4.35
C PHE A 244 -4.14 39.37 3.08
N ALA A 245 -2.92 38.87 2.83
CA ALA A 245 -2.19 39.14 1.60
C ALA A 245 -2.91 38.58 0.37
N ALA A 246 -3.55 37.41 0.49
CA ALA A 246 -4.34 36.81 -0.57
C ALA A 246 -5.59 37.64 -0.89
N GLU A 247 -6.30 38.10 0.14
CA GLU A 247 -7.49 38.95 0.01
C GLU A 247 -7.16 40.32 -0.60
N MET A 248 -6.05 40.95 -0.17
CA MET A 248 -5.57 42.23 -0.73
C MET A 248 -5.18 42.15 -2.21
N LYS A 249 -4.80 40.96 -2.70
CA LYS A 249 -4.42 40.74 -4.11
C LYS A 249 -5.63 40.46 -5.02
N GLY A 250 -6.84 40.44 -4.46
CA GLY A 250 -8.10 40.33 -5.20
C GLY A 250 -8.63 38.90 -5.34
N MET A 251 -8.40 38.05 -4.35
CA MET A 251 -9.19 36.84 -4.11
C MET A 251 -10.27 37.08 -3.05
#